data_AF-A0A7X9GX67-F1
#
_entry.id   AF-A0A7X9GX67-F1
#
_cell.length_a   1.000
_cell.length_b   1.000
_cell.length_c   1.000
_cell.angle_alpha   90.00
_cell.angle_beta   90.00
_cell.angle_gamma   90.00
#
_symmetry.space_group_name_H-M   'P 1'
#
loop_
_entity.id
_entity.type
_entity.pdbx_description
1 polymer ?
#
loop_
_entity_poly.entity_id
_entity_poly.type
_entity_poly.pdbx_seq_one_letter_code
_entity_poly.pdbx_strand_id
1 'polypeptide(L)' 'MIKILKDIFDIRTLVIILLIAIGSLLIDGPKLKRKGYTKELKIIKIISYFYIVSSIAIFILLKKL' A
#
# COMPACT_ATOMS: atom_id res chain seq x y z
N MET A 1 -11.08 -1.04 22.19
CA MET A 1 -10.07 -0.39 21.33
C MET A 1 -9.36 -1.38 20.41
N ILE A 2 -8.69 -2.41 20.94
CA ILE A 2 -7.98 -3.45 20.14
C ILE A 2 -8.90 -4.21 19.18
N LYS A 3 -10.13 -4.58 19.59
CA LYS A 3 -11.10 -5.26 18.72
C LYS A 3 -11.49 -4.46 17.47
N ILE A 4 -11.73 -3.15 17.62
CA ILE A 4 -12.11 -2.26 16.51
C ILE A 4 -10.96 -2.14 15.50
N LEU A 5 -9.71 -2.07 15.99
CA LEU A 5 -8.54 -2.04 15.13
C LEU A 5 -8.35 -3.35 14.35
N LYS A 6 -8.63 -4.50 15.00
CA LYS A 6 -8.56 -5.84 14.39
C LYS A 6 -9.63 -6.05 13.31
N ASP A 7 -10.83 -5.48 13.49
CA ASP A 7 -11.93 -5.55 12.50
C ASP A 7 -11.66 -4.68 11.27
N ILE A 8 -11.14 -3.46 11.46
CA ILE A 8 -10.86 -2.54 10.34
C ILE A 8 -9.68 -3.05 9.51
N PHE A 9 -8.62 -3.53 10.17
CA PHE A 9 -7.44 -4.11 9.53
C PHE A 9 -7.56 -5.63 9.36
N ASP A 10 -8.75 -6.13 9.06
CA ASP A 10 -8.90 -7.52 8.64
C ASP A 10 -8.08 -7.78 7.36
N ILE A 11 -7.74 -9.05 7.14
CA ILE A 11 -6.94 -9.54 6.04
C ILE A 11 -7.46 -9.07 4.67
N ARG A 12 -8.78 -8.93 4.53
CA ARG A 12 -9.43 -8.41 3.32
C ARG A 12 -9.02 -6.95 3.04
N THR A 13 -9.06 -6.10 4.06
CA THR A 13 -8.67 -4.69 3.94
C THR A 13 -7.19 -4.57 3.58
N LEU A 14 -6.33 -5.37 4.22
CA LEU A 14 -4.89 -5.39 3.91
C LEU A 14 -4.61 -5.82 2.46
N VAL A 15 -5.32 -6.83 1.96
CA VAL A 15 -5.22 -7.26 0.56
C VAL A 15 -5.63 -6.15 -0.39
N ILE A 16 -6.73 -5.44 -0.11
CA ILE A 16 -7.19 -4.31 -0.94
C ILE A 16 -6.14 -3.19 -0.95
N ILE A 17 -5.61 -2.81 0.21
CA ILE A 17 -4.56 -1.77 0.31
C ILE A 17 -3.32 -2.20 -0.51
N LEU A 18 -2.92 -3.47 -0.41
CA LEU A 18 -1.78 -3.99 -1.15
C LEU A 18 -2.02 -3.95 -2.66
N LEU A 19 -3.21 -4.35 -3.12
CA LEU A 19 -3.59 -4.31 -4.54
C LEU A 19 -3.60 -2.87 -5.07
N ILE A 20 -4.12 -1.91 -4.31
CA ILE A 20 -4.11 -0.49 -4.69
C ILE A 20 -2.66 0.02 -4.78
N ALA A 21 -1.83 -0.25 -3.76
CA ALA A 21 -0.45 0.22 -3.73
C ALA A 21 0.39 -0.33 -4.90
N ILE A 22 0.23 -1.62 -5.20
CA ILE A 22 0.87 -2.28 -6.35
C ILE A 22 0.29 -1.73 -7.66
N GLY A 23 -1.03 -1.60 -7.76
CA GLY A 23 -1.71 -1.04 -8.94
C GLY A 23 -1.22 0.37 -9.28
N SER A 24 -1.09 1.25 -8.29
CA SER A 24 -0.52 2.58 -8.47
C SER A 24 0.94 2.55 -8.94
N LEU A 25 1.76 1.58 -8.49
CA LEU A 25 3.13 1.43 -9.01
C LEU A 25 3.16 0.94 -10.44
N LEU A 26 2.31 -0.04 -10.80
CA LEU A 26 2.33 -0.70 -12.09
C LEU A 26 1.62 0.11 -13.19
N ILE A 27 0.59 0.88 -12.83
CA ILE A 27 -0.22 1.64 -13.78
C ILE A 27 0.16 3.11 -13.75
N ASP A 28 0.05 3.76 -12.59
CA ASP A 28 0.27 5.20 -12.47
C ASP A 28 1.76 5.56 -12.57
N GLY A 29 2.65 4.71 -12.03
CA GLY A 29 4.09 4.88 -12.13
C GLY A 29 4.58 5.04 -13.58
N PRO A 30 4.39 4.05 -14.47
CA PRO A 30 4.75 4.17 -15.88
C PRO A 30 4.05 5.32 -16.60
N LYS A 31 2.78 5.59 -16.27
CA LYS A 31 2.01 6.70 -16.85
C LYS A 31 2.63 8.06 -16.51
N LEU A 32 3.02 8.28 -15.25
CA LEU A 32 3.71 9.49 -14.80
C LEU A 32 5.11 9.61 -15.42
N LYS A 33 5.84 8.49 -15.51
CA LYS A 33 7.15 8.43 -16.16
C LYS A 33 7.07 8.84 -17.64
N ARG A 34 6.07 8.32 -18.38
CA ARG A 34 5.84 8.66 -19.79
C ARG A 34 5.50 10.12 -20.02
N LYS A 35 4.88 10.78 -19.05
CA LYS A 35 4.54 12.22 -19.11
C LYS A 35 5.66 13.15 -18.64
N GLY A 36 6.79 12.61 -18.17
CA GLY A 36 7.91 13.40 -17.64
C GLY A 36 7.69 13.94 -16.22
N TYR A 37 6.65 13.47 -15.51
CA TYR A 37 6.29 13.90 -14.15
C TYR A 37 7.15 13.20 -13.10
N THR A 38 8.39 13.67 -12.94
CA THR A 38 9.41 13.02 -12.08
C THR A 38 9.16 13.22 -10.58
N LYS A 39 8.60 14.36 -10.17
CA LYS A 39 8.29 14.65 -8.75
C LYS A 39 7.12 13.78 -8.26
N GLU A 40 6.05 13.75 -9.03
CA GLU A 40 4.85 12.95 -8.80
C GLU A 40 5.18 11.46 -8.81
N LEU A 41 6.04 11.03 -9.75
CA LEU A 41 6.54 9.66 -9.79
C LEU A 41 7.31 9.29 -8.51
N LYS A 42 8.08 10.21 -7.93
CA LYS A 42 8.79 9.97 -6.67
C LYS A 42 7.80 9.86 -5.51
N ILE A 43 6.79 10.73 -5.46
CA ILE A 43 5.75 10.71 -4.43
C ILE A 43 4.98 9.40 -4.47
N ILE A 44 4.48 8.97 -5.64
CA ILE A 44 3.68 7.75 -5.74
C ILE A 44 4.50 6.51 -5.38
N LYS A 45 5.79 6.47 -5.73
CA LYS A 45 6.69 5.39 -5.32
C LYS A 45 6.86 5.33 -3.81
N ILE A 46 7.09 6.46 -3.16
CA ILE A 46 7.24 6.53 -1.70
C ILE A 46 5.96 6.05 -1.02
N ILE A 47 4.80 6.57 -1.45
CA ILE A 47 3.50 6.22 -0.88
C ILE A 47 3.21 4.73 -1.08
N SER A 48 3.37 4.21 -2.29
CA SER A 48 3.13 2.79 -2.57
C SER A 48 4.07 1.87 -1.80
N TYR A 49 5.38 2.19 -1.72
CA TYR A 49 6.30 1.37 -0.94
C TYR A 49 5.99 1.41 0.55
N PHE A 50 5.61 2.57 1.08
CA PHE A 50 5.16 2.69 2.46
C PHE A 50 3.96 1.78 2.73
N TYR A 51 2.91 1.86 1.90
CA TYR A 51 1.74 1.00 2.07
C TYR A 51 2.04 -0.49 1.91
N ILE A 52 2.93 -0.89 0.99
CA ILE A 52 3.35 -2.29 0.83
C ILE A 52 4.05 -2.77 2.10
N VAL A 53 5.06 -2.04 2.58
CA VAL A 53 5.84 -2.41 3.78
C VAL A 53 4.94 -2.44 5.02
N SER A 54 4.12 -1.41 5.22
CA SER A 54 3.19 -1.34 6.35
C SER A 54 2.15 -2.47 6.29
N SER A 55 1.60 -2.79 5.12
CA SER A 55 0.61 -3.87 4.99
C SER A 55 1.22 -5.24 5.32
N ILE A 56 2.45 -5.50 4.86
CA ILE A 56 3.17 -6.74 5.18
C ILE A 56 3.51 -6.80 6.67
N ALA A 57 3.98 -5.70 7.26
CA ALA A 57 4.30 -5.64 8.69
C ALA A 57 3.06 -5.89 9.55
N ILE A 58 1.93 -5.24 9.23
CA ILE A 58 0.66 -5.42 9.94
C ILE A 58 0.14 -6.84 9.76
N PHE A 59 0.25 -7.43 8.56
CA PHE A 59 -0.13 -8.81 8.32
C PHE A 59 0.64 -9.80 9.22
N ILE A 60 1.95 -9.62 9.34
CA ILE A 60 2.80 -10.45 10.21
C ILE A 60 2.40 -10.26 11.68
N LEU A 61 2.15 -9.01 12.12
CA LEU A 61 1.71 -8.70 13.48
C LEU A 61 0.35 -9.34 13.80
N LEU A 62 -0.63 -9.26 12.90
CA LEU A 62 -1.94 -9.87 13.07
C LEU A 62 -1.87 -11.39 13.13
N LYS A 63 -0.98 -12.02 12.33
CA LYS A 63 -0.79 -13.47 12.36
C LYS A 63 -0.15 -13.96 13.66
N LYS A 64 0.70 -13.15 14.29
CA LYS A 64 1.42 -13.49 15.53
C LYS A 64 0.60 -13.21 16.80
N LEU A 65 -0.53 -12.49 16.69
CA LEU A 65 -1.37 -12.01 17.78
C LEU A 65 -2.73 -12.73 17.87
#